data_AF-I7IIU9-F1
#
_entry.id   AF-I7IIU9-F1
#
_cell.length_a   1.000
_cell.length_b   1.000
_cell.length_c   1.000
_cell.angle_alpha   90.00
_cell.angle_beta   90.00
_cell.angle_gamma   90.00
#
_symmetry.space_group_name_H-M   'P 1'
#
loop_
_entity.id
_entity.type
_entity.pdbx_description
1 polymer ?
#
loop_
_entity_poly.entity_id
_entity_poly.type
_entity_poly.pdbx_seq_one_letter_code
_entity_poly.pdbx_strand_id
1 'polypeptide(L)'
;MNEDDDFDFNYSKNEKKNKIMAGILAIFGGVIGMHKFYLNQTGIGLTYSLMSLICVIATGLMVQITQNKDFLFIAAIPYAIALYSIYEGILLIRMKDDIFDSKYNTN
;
A
#
# COMPACT_ATOMS: atom_id res chain seq x y z
N MET A 1 -34.26 -39.04 -19.49
CA MET A 1 -33.26 -38.11 -20.04
C MET A 1 -33.21 -37.01 -19.00
N ASN A 2 -32.23 -37.07 -18.11
CA ASN A 2 -32.26 -36.32 -16.85
C ASN A 2 -31.87 -34.86 -17.07
N GLU A 3 -32.61 -34.04 -16.34
CA GLU A 3 -32.53 -32.59 -16.20
C GLU A 3 -31.13 -32.14 -15.74
N ASP A 4 -30.55 -31.24 -16.52
CA ASP A 4 -30.03 -29.95 -16.03
C ASP A 4 -29.17 -29.99 -14.76
N ASP A 5 -28.03 -30.70 -14.83
CA ASP A 5 -26.86 -30.37 -14.02
C ASP A 5 -26.17 -29.13 -14.64
N ASP A 6 -26.88 -28.00 -14.70
CA ASP A 6 -26.27 -26.70 -14.94
C ASP A 6 -25.40 -26.39 -13.72
N PHE A 7 -24.14 -26.83 -13.80
CA PHE A 7 -23.08 -26.45 -12.88
C PHE A 7 -22.82 -24.96 -13.08
N ASP A 8 -23.70 -24.17 -12.49
CA ASP A 8 -23.71 -22.72 -12.55
C ASP A 8 -22.50 -22.25 -11.73
N PHE A 9 -21.34 -22.20 -12.39
CA PHE A 9 -20.15 -21.52 -11.89
C PHE A 9 -20.52 -20.04 -11.79
N ASN A 10 -21.17 -19.70 -10.68
CA ASN A 10 -21.51 -18.35 -10.32
C ASN A 10 -20.21 -17.59 -10.00
N TYR A 11 -19.52 -17.20 -11.06
CA TYR A 11 -18.48 -16.18 -11.05
C TYR A 11 -19.14 -14.79 -11.00
N SER A 12 -20.17 -14.59 -10.16
CA SER A 12 -20.41 -13.26 -9.60
C SER A 12 -19.38 -13.01 -8.49
N LYS A 13 -18.11 -13.06 -8.90
CA LYS A 13 -17.00 -12.67 -8.05
C LYS A 13 -16.96 -11.15 -8.08
N ASN A 14 -17.89 -10.53 -7.35
CA ASN A 14 -17.59 -9.24 -6.75
C ASN A 14 -16.38 -9.50 -5.85
N GLU A 15 -15.17 -9.36 -6.41
CA GLU A 15 -13.91 -9.57 -5.71
C GLU A 15 -13.83 -8.52 -4.60
N LYS A 16 -14.43 -8.85 -3.44
CA LYS A 16 -14.22 -8.12 -2.21
C LYS A 16 -12.71 -8.04 -2.01
N LYS A 17 -12.17 -6.83 -2.06
CA LYS A 17 -10.73 -6.60 -1.90
C LYS A 17 -10.28 -7.22 -0.59
N ASN A 18 -9.17 -7.97 -0.61
CA ASN A 18 -8.72 -8.69 0.57
C ASN A 18 -7.80 -7.80 1.43
N LYS A 19 -8.26 -7.45 2.64
CA LYS A 19 -7.50 -6.64 3.60
C LYS A 19 -6.15 -7.26 3.98
N ILE A 20 -6.05 -8.59 3.98
CA ILE A 20 -4.81 -9.32 4.28
C ILE A 20 -3.78 -9.07 3.18
N MET A 21 -4.21 -9.12 1.92
CA MET A 21 -3.34 -8.82 0.78
C MET A 21 -2.89 -7.36 0.81
N ALA A 22 -3.78 -6.42 1.13
CA ALA A 22 -3.43 -5.01 1.31
C ALA A 22 -2.38 -4.81 2.42
N GLY A 23 -2.55 -5.48 3.55
CA GLY A 23 -1.61 -5.40 4.68
C GLY A 23 -0.24 -6.02 4.41
N ILE A 24 -0.20 -7.19 3.77
CA ILE A 24 1.07 -7.82 3.36
C ILE A 24 1.79 -6.92 2.34
N LEU A 25 1.05 -6.34 1.39
CA LEU A 25 1.61 -5.42 0.41
C LEU A 25 2.07 -4.09 1.05
N ALA A 26 1.53 -3.71 2.20
CA ALA A 26 1.98 -2.54 2.95
C ALA A 26 3.30 -2.83 3.69
N ILE A 27 3.48 -4.05 4.19
CA ILE A 27 4.72 -4.46 4.85
C ILE A 27 5.86 -4.61 3.84
N PHE A 28 5.60 -5.27 2.69
CA PHE A 28 6.62 -5.51 1.67
C PHE A 28 6.80 -4.36 0.68
N GLY A 29 5.75 -3.58 0.43
CA GLY A 29 5.71 -2.50 -0.57
C GLY A 29 5.37 -1.14 0.01
N GLY A 30 5.47 -0.95 1.32
CA GLY A 30 5.09 0.28 2.03
C GLY A 30 5.90 1.51 1.64
N VAL A 31 7.22 1.35 1.48
CA VAL A 31 8.13 2.42 1.02
C VAL A 31 7.78 2.90 -0.40
N ILE A 32 7.21 2.00 -1.20
CA ILE A 32 6.81 2.24 -2.60
C ILE A 32 5.32 2.64 -2.68
N GLY A 33 4.53 2.50 -1.60
CA GLY A 33 3.10 2.84 -1.58
C GLY A 33 2.18 1.82 -2.28
N MET A 34 2.65 0.60 -2.57
CA MET A 34 1.91 -0.41 -3.35
C MET A 34 0.56 -0.82 -2.72
N HIS A 35 0.44 -0.81 -1.39
CA HIS A 35 -0.81 -1.16 -0.72
C HIS A 35 -1.97 -0.20 -1.02
N LYS A 36 -1.69 1.09 -1.26
CA LYS A 36 -2.73 2.07 -1.65
C LYS A 36 -3.24 1.84 -3.08
N PHE A 37 -2.41 1.30 -3.97
CA PHE A 37 -2.85 0.87 -5.30
C PHE A 37 -3.85 -0.28 -5.23
N TYR A 38 -3.61 -1.24 -4.32
CA TYR A 38 -4.52 -2.37 -4.12
C TYR A 38 -5.92 -1.92 -3.63
N LEU A 39 -5.96 -0.85 -2.84
CA LEU A 39 -7.18 -0.27 -2.26
C LEU A 39 -7.97 0.66 -3.20
N ASN A 40 -7.70 0.63 -4.52
CA ASN A 40 -8.26 1.57 -5.53
C ASN A 40 -7.93 3.05 -5.29
N GLN A 41 -7.03 3.36 -4.36
CA GLN A 41 -6.56 4.72 -4.10
C GLN A 41 -5.31 5.00 -4.94
N THR A 42 -5.37 4.66 -6.24
CA THR A 42 -4.26 4.74 -7.19
C THR A 42 -3.62 6.14 -7.23
N GLY A 43 -4.43 7.20 -7.14
CA GLY A 43 -3.93 8.58 -7.12
C GLY A 43 -3.10 8.92 -5.88
N ILE A 44 -3.50 8.42 -4.70
CA ILE A 44 -2.79 8.65 -3.43
C ILE A 44 -1.57 7.73 -3.33
N GLY A 45 -1.70 6.48 -3.80
CA GLY A 45 -0.58 5.54 -3.87
C GLY A 45 0.55 6.05 -4.77
N LEU A 46 0.21 6.58 -5.95
CA LEU A 46 1.19 7.10 -6.90
C LEU A 46 1.90 8.35 -6.39
N THR A 47 1.18 9.27 -5.74
CA THR A 47 1.79 10.47 -5.16
C THR A 47 2.77 10.13 -4.04
N TYR A 48 2.42 9.20 -3.15
CA TYR A 48 3.35 8.73 -2.12
C TYR A 48 4.58 8.02 -2.71
N SER A 49 4.38 7.19 -3.74
CA SER A 49 5.47 6.47 -4.43
C SER A 49 6.47 7.43 -5.09
N LEU A 50 5.97 8.40 -5.86
CA LEU A 50 6.80 9.40 -6.53
C LEU A 50 7.50 10.33 -5.54
N MET A 51 6.80 10.77 -4.49
CA MET A 51 7.38 11.63 -3.46
C MET A 51 8.50 10.91 -2.68
N SER A 52 8.27 9.64 -2.33
CA SER A 52 9.27 8.76 -1.70
C SER A 52 10.52 8.61 -2.58
N LEU A 53 10.33 8.31 -3.86
CA LEU A 53 11.43 8.13 -4.81
C LEU A 53 12.23 9.42 -5.04
N ILE A 54 11.56 10.57 -5.20
CA ILE A 54 12.22 11.87 -5.34
C ILE A 54 13.01 12.22 -4.09
N CYS A 55 12.44 12.00 -2.88
CA CYS A 55 13.14 12.24 -1.62
C CYS A 55 14.38 11.37 -1.45
N VAL A 56 14.30 10.08 -1.77
CA VAL A 56 15.44 9.16 -1.65
C VAL A 56 16.55 9.54 -2.62
N ILE A 57 16.22 9.88 -3.87
CA ILE A 57 17.21 10.32 -4.85
C ILE A 57 17.84 11.66 -4.44
N ALA A 58 17.02 12.65 -4.05
CA ALA A 58 17.51 13.96 -3.64
C ALA A 58 18.43 13.86 -2.41
N THR A 59 18.03 13.10 -1.38
CA THR A 59 18.86 12.90 -0.19
C THR A 59 20.14 12.11 -0.51
N GLY A 60 20.06 11.06 -1.33
CA GLY A 60 21.22 10.28 -1.75
C GLY A 60 22.25 11.08 -2.56
N LEU A 61 21.79 12.01 -3.41
CA LEU A 61 22.68 12.92 -4.15
C LEU A 61 23.28 13.99 -3.23
N MET A 62 22.47 14.60 -2.36
CA MET A 62 22.93 15.64 -1.43
C MET A 62 23.97 15.12 -0.43
N VAL A 63 23.83 13.87 0.04
CA VAL A 63 24.79 13.20 0.92
C VAL A 63 26.16 13.07 0.24
N GLN A 64 26.20 12.74 -1.05
CA GLN A 64 27.45 12.58 -1.80
C GLN A 64 28.17 13.91 -2.01
N ILE A 65 27.41 14.98 -2.32
CA ILE A 65 27.96 16.32 -2.60
C ILE A 65 28.46 17.00 -1.32
N THR A 66 27.75 16.83 -0.20
CA THR A 66 27.96 17.70 0.96
C THR A 66 29.01 17.16 1.95
N GLN A 67 29.29 15.85 1.99
CA GLN A 67 30.21 15.19 2.97
C GLN A 67 30.01 15.61 4.45
N ASN A 68 28.94 16.33 4.77
CA ASN A 68 28.59 16.76 6.11
C ASN A 68 27.70 15.69 6.74
N LYS A 69 28.10 15.26 7.94
CA LYS A 69 27.36 14.28 8.74
C LYS A 69 25.98 14.80 9.15
N ASP A 70 25.77 16.11 9.16
CA ASP A 70 24.49 16.75 9.50
C ASP A 70 23.38 16.37 8.52
N PHE A 71 23.71 15.97 7.29
CA PHE A 71 22.72 15.53 6.31
C PHE A 71 22.13 14.14 6.61
N LEU A 72 22.77 13.35 7.49
CA LEU A 72 22.23 12.06 7.94
C LEU A 72 20.90 12.25 8.70
N PHE A 73 20.68 13.38 9.35
CA PHE A 73 19.40 13.67 10.03
C PHE A 73 18.24 13.85 9.03
N ILE A 74 18.49 14.49 7.88
CA ILE A 74 17.49 14.63 6.81
C ILE A 74 17.23 13.27 6.16
N ALA A 75 18.28 12.45 6.01
CA ALA A 75 18.16 11.09 5.52
C ALA A 75 17.37 10.17 6.47
N ALA A 76 17.14 10.56 7.74
CA ALA A 76 16.30 9.82 8.69
C ALA A 76 14.79 9.99 8.42
N ILE A 77 14.37 11.07 7.75
CA ILE A 77 12.96 11.35 7.43
C ILE A 77 12.29 10.23 6.60
N PRO A 78 12.88 9.72 5.50
CA PRO A 78 12.28 8.62 4.75
C PRO A 78 12.16 7.33 5.56
N TYR A 79 13.01 7.09 6.56
CA TYR A 79 12.86 5.94 7.46
C TYR A 79 11.61 6.08 8.35
N ALA A 80 11.28 7.30 8.81
CA ALA A 80 10.04 7.53 9.55
C ALA A 80 8.79 7.25 8.69
N ILE A 81 8.83 7.61 7.40
CA ILE A 81 7.76 7.31 6.43
C ILE A 81 7.62 5.80 6.23
N ALA A 82 8.73 5.06 6.16
CA ALA A 82 8.73 3.60 6.08
C ALA A 82 8.05 2.97 7.32
N LEU A 83 8.35 3.46 8.52
CA LEU A 83 7.70 2.98 9.76
C LEU A 83 6.19 3.28 9.76
N TYR A 84 5.78 4.47 9.31
CA TYR A 84 4.36 4.81 9.17
C TYR A 84 3.63 3.87 8.21
N SER A 85 4.27 3.43 7.12
CA SER A 85 3.68 2.49 6.16
C SER A 85 3.43 1.09 6.76
N ILE A 86 4.33 0.63 7.63
CA ILE A 86 4.16 -0.63 8.35
C ILE A 86 3.00 -0.52 9.36
N TYR A 87 2.91 0.61 10.06
CA TYR A 87 1.79 0.89 10.97
C TYR A 87 0.44 0.87 10.23
N GLU A 88 0.32 1.53 9.07
CA GLU A 88 -0.88 1.47 8.23
C GLU A 88 -1.18 0.04 7.75
N GLY A 89 -0.15 -0.74 7.40
CA GLY A 89 -0.30 -2.15 7.03
C GLY A 89 -0.91 -3.00 8.14
N ILE A 90 -0.45 -2.83 9.38
CA ILE A 90 -0.98 -3.54 10.55
C ILE A 90 -2.41 -3.07 10.85
N LEU A 91 -2.70 -1.77 10.72
CA LEU A 91 -4.04 -1.21 10.89
C LEU A 91 -5.03 -1.84 9.89
N LEU A 92 -4.64 -2.00 8.63
CA LEU A 92 -5.45 -2.62 7.59
C LEU A 92 -5.77 -4.10 7.90
N ILE A 93 -4.79 -4.87 8.39
CA ILE A 93 -5.00 -6.27 8.77
C ILE A 93 -5.95 -6.36 9.99
N ARG A 94 -5.81 -5.44 10.93
CA ARG A 94 -6.62 -5.40 12.17
C ARG A 94 -8.02 -4.82 11.96
N MET A 95 -8.26 -4.14 10.83
CA MET A 95 -9.56 -3.56 10.52
C MET A 95 -10.63 -4.65 10.37
N LYS A 96 -11.81 -4.39 10.93
CA LYS A 96 -12.96 -5.29 10.87
C LYS A 96 -13.54 -5.30 9.44
N ASP A 97 -14.03 -6.45 8.98
CA ASP A 97 -14.38 -6.67 7.55
C ASP A 97 -15.49 -5.75 7.05
N ASP A 98 -16.49 -5.45 7.88
CA ASP A 98 -17.56 -4.49 7.62
C ASP A 98 -17.04 -3.06 7.43
N ILE A 99 -16.09 -2.62 8.26
CA ILE A 99 -15.45 -1.29 8.15
C ILE A 99 -14.60 -1.22 6.88
N PHE A 100 -13.88 -2.30 6.56
CA PHE A 100 -13.05 -2.38 5.37
C PHE A 100 -13.91 -2.35 4.10
N ASP A 101 -14.96 -3.18 4.04
CA ASP A 101 -15.88 -3.23 2.91
C ASP A 101 -16.58 -1.88 2.70
N SER A 102 -17.05 -1.24 3.78
CA SER A 102 -17.67 0.09 3.71
C SER A 102 -16.73 1.19 3.21
N LYS A 103 -15.42 1.08 3.45
CA LYS A 103 -14.46 2.12 3.10
C LYS A 103 -13.80 1.92 1.73
N TYR A 104 -13.64 0.67 1.30
CA TYR A 104 -12.84 0.32 0.11
C TYR A 104 -13.59 -0.49 -0.96
N ASN A 105 -14.74 -1.10 -0.63
CA ASN A 105 -15.59 -1.85 -1.56
C ASN A 105 -16.96 -1.15 -1.80
N THR A 106 -17.10 0.11 -1.42
CA THR A 106 -18.30 0.91 -1.76
C THR A 106 -18.18 1.35 -3.22
N ASN A 107 -18.98 0.72 -4.08
CA ASN A 107 -19.21 1.13 -5.48
C ASN A 107 -19.87 2.51 -5.53
#